data_AF-A0A482W7X9-F1
#
_entry.id   AF-A0A482W7X9-F1
#
_cell.length_a   1.000
_cell.length_b   1.000
_cell.length_c   1.000
_cell.angle_alpha   90.00
_cell.angle_beta   90.00
_cell.angle_gamma   90.00
#
_symmetry.space_group_name_H-M   'P 1'
#
loop_
_entity.id
_entity.type
_entity.pdbx_description
1 polymer ?
#
loop_
_entity_poly.entity_id
_entity_poly.type
_entity_poly.pdbx_seq_one_letter_code
_entity_poly.pdbx_strand_id
1 'polypeptide(L)'
;MASQSEVKKLQQHLALLKQEYSKLQNKYHEIENKYNAIAATSGDNIEDTFAARMLATVSNLYDSETYSDIKIKLMDRKINAHKLVLDARSNLWNEAILSGKTELDWTEIESNVAEAIILWLYTNKVDFRSEDLTLKLIRKAFEFKLDNLVESCEQYLICIVTIRTCVKFYSVAEEIDAENLREYCSGLISTHWDDLNASDFEHMSGPLLYQMLKNKTQFPLHSAVRLQREDVVFLCLVENSSKVSDFY
;
A
#
# COMPACT_ATOMS: atom_id res chain seq x y z
N MET A 1 7.24 47.57 59.19
CA MET A 1 8.20 46.48 58.91
C MET A 1 7.39 45.20 58.76
N ALA A 2 7.33 44.60 57.57
CA ALA A 2 6.70 43.27 57.43
C ALA A 2 7.36 42.30 58.41
N SER A 3 6.57 41.51 59.13
CA SER A 3 7.13 40.59 60.12
C SER A 3 8.06 39.59 59.41
N GLN A 4 9.23 39.27 59.96
CA GLN A 4 10.14 38.28 59.36
C GLN A 4 9.45 36.94 59.05
N SER A 5 8.40 36.61 59.81
CA SER A 5 7.51 35.47 59.59
C SER A 5 6.77 35.55 58.24
N GLU A 6 6.25 36.72 57.88
CA GLU A 6 5.53 36.98 56.65
C GLU A 6 6.45 36.90 55.42
N VAL A 7 7.66 37.45 55.53
CA VAL A 7 8.70 37.31 54.50
C VAL A 7 9.06 35.85 54.26
N LYS A 8 9.20 35.05 55.33
CA LYS A 8 9.50 33.61 55.22
C LYS A 8 8.37 32.81 54.58
N LYS A 9 7.10 33.13 54.90
CA LYS A 9 5.91 32.52 54.27
C LYS A 9 5.84 32.84 52.78
N LEU A 10 6.11 34.08 52.40
CA LEU A 10 6.14 34.50 50.99
C LEU A 10 7.25 33.80 50.21
N GLN A 11 8.44 33.65 50.79
CA GLN A 11 9.54 32.90 50.18
C GLN A 11 9.20 31.42 49.95
N GLN A 12 8.52 30.78 50.91
CA GLN A 12 8.04 29.40 50.76
C GLN A 12 6.98 29.29 49.66
N HIS A 13 6.03 30.23 49.61
CA HIS A 13 5.00 30.25 48.56
C HIS A 13 5.62 30.45 47.17
N LEU A 14 6.62 31.33 47.05
CA LEU A 14 7.32 31.57 45.79
C LEU A 14 8.13 30.34 45.33
N ALA A 15 8.71 29.59 46.26
CA ALA A 15 9.39 28.32 45.95
C ALA A 15 8.41 27.26 45.42
N LEU A 16 7.23 27.13 46.07
CA LEU A 16 6.17 26.24 45.61
C LEU A 16 5.64 26.65 44.23
N LEU A 17 5.45 27.95 44.00
CA LEU A 17 4.97 28.46 42.71
C LEU A 17 5.97 28.17 41.59
N LYS A 18 7.28 28.33 41.85
CA LYS A 18 8.34 27.95 40.88
C LYS A 18 8.33 26.46 40.57
N GLN A 19 8.11 25.63 41.59
CA GLN A 19 8.01 24.18 41.41
C GLN A 19 6.80 23.79 40.56
N GLU A 20 5.62 24.37 40.83
CA GLU A 20 4.41 24.12 40.04
C GLU A 20 4.54 24.66 38.61
N TYR A 21 5.18 25.82 38.42
CA TYR A 21 5.47 26.36 37.09
C TYR A 21 6.38 25.43 36.27
N SER A 22 7.42 24.87 36.89
CA SER A 22 8.30 23.89 36.22
C SER A 22 7.57 22.61 35.83
N LYS A 23 6.69 22.07 36.70
CA LYS A 23 5.84 20.92 36.36
C LYS A 23 4.89 21.24 35.20
N LEU A 24 4.32 22.44 35.18
CA LEU A 24 3.41 22.89 34.13
C LEU A 24 4.14 23.01 32.79
N GLN A 25 5.36 23.56 32.76
CA GLN A 25 6.18 23.62 31.55
C GLN A 25 6.49 22.23 30.99
N ASN A 26 6.84 21.27 31.83
CA ASN A 26 7.09 19.89 31.39
C ASN A 26 5.83 19.24 30.80
N LYS A 27 4.68 19.41 31.46
CA LYS A 27 3.39 18.90 30.94
C LYS A 27 3.01 19.57 29.62
N TYR A 28 3.24 20.88 29.49
CA TYR A 28 2.99 21.60 28.25
C TYR A 28 3.84 21.04 27.12
N HIS A 29 5.13 20.83 27.35
CA HIS A 29 6.02 20.27 26.33
C HIS A 29 5.65 18.83 25.94
N GLU A 30 5.23 17.99 26.89
CA GLU A 30 4.70 16.65 26.58
C GLU A 30 3.42 16.70 25.74
N ILE A 31 2.51 17.63 26.05
CA ILE A 31 1.27 17.83 25.28
C ILE A 31 1.59 18.36 23.89
N GLU A 32 2.51 19.31 23.77
CA GLU A 32 2.98 19.85 22.50
C GLU A 32 3.62 18.77 21.62
N ASN A 33 4.45 17.89 22.21
CA ASN A 33 5.04 16.76 21.48
C ASN A 33 3.98 15.76 21.00
N LYS A 34 2.99 15.45 21.83
CA LYS A 34 1.85 14.59 21.44
C LYS A 34 0.97 15.25 20.38
N TYR A 35 0.70 16.55 20.53
CA TYR A 35 -0.06 17.32 19.55
C TYR A 35 0.68 17.35 18.23
N ASN A 36 1.97 17.67 18.19
CA ASN A 36 2.76 17.69 16.95
C ASN A 36 2.79 16.32 16.25
N ALA A 37 2.85 15.22 17.01
CA ALA A 37 2.75 13.87 16.46
C ALA A 37 1.38 13.58 15.84
N ILE A 38 0.28 14.02 16.48
CA ILE A 38 -1.10 13.85 15.97
C ILE A 38 -1.39 14.82 14.83
N ALA A 39 -0.94 16.06 14.94
CA ALA A 39 -1.17 17.13 14.00
C ALA A 39 -0.46 16.85 12.66
N ALA A 40 0.69 16.18 12.70
CA ALA A 40 1.33 15.59 11.51
C ALA A 40 0.42 14.58 10.76
N THR A 41 -0.58 14.00 11.43
CA THR A 41 -1.56 13.06 10.83
C THR A 41 -2.88 13.72 10.44
N SER A 42 -3.21 14.92 10.96
CA SER A 42 -4.57 15.49 10.88
C SER A 42 -4.71 16.75 10.01
N GLY A 43 -3.64 17.26 9.40
CA GLY A 43 -3.73 18.21 8.27
C GLY A 43 -4.26 19.63 8.56
N ASP A 44 -4.49 20.02 9.82
CA ASP A 44 -4.99 21.35 10.16
C ASP A 44 -3.85 22.36 10.43
N ASN A 45 -3.57 23.28 9.48
CA ASN A 45 -2.76 24.51 9.62
C ASN A 45 -1.43 24.40 10.42
N ILE A 46 -0.49 23.58 9.95
CA ILE A 46 0.83 23.39 10.58
C ILE A 46 1.95 23.44 9.54
N GLU A 47 2.27 24.61 9.00
CA GLU A 47 3.39 24.73 8.05
C GLU A 47 4.78 24.61 8.71
N ASP A 48 4.88 24.66 10.05
CA ASP A 48 6.18 24.85 10.74
C ASP A 48 6.52 23.84 11.85
N THR A 49 5.79 22.72 11.99
CA THR A 49 6.23 21.67 12.93
C THR A 49 7.48 20.96 12.45
N PHE A 50 8.21 20.35 13.38
CA PHE A 50 9.34 19.47 13.07
C PHE A 50 8.96 18.37 12.06
N ALA A 51 7.81 17.71 12.27
CA ALA A 51 7.32 16.65 11.37
C ALA A 51 6.98 17.19 9.98
N ALA A 52 6.26 18.31 9.87
CA ALA A 52 5.94 18.94 8.59
C ALA A 52 7.22 19.33 7.81
N ARG A 53 8.20 19.92 8.50
CA ARG A 53 9.50 20.26 7.89
C ARG A 53 10.30 19.03 7.47
N MET A 54 10.26 17.95 8.24
CA MET A 54 10.91 16.69 7.87
C MET A 54 10.25 16.04 6.65
N LEU A 55 8.91 16.02 6.59
CA LEU A 55 8.16 15.54 5.42
C LEU A 55 8.43 16.39 4.17
N ALA A 56 8.45 17.72 4.32
CA ALA A 56 8.80 18.63 3.23
C ALA A 56 10.25 18.42 2.76
N THR A 57 11.18 18.25 3.71
CA THR A 57 12.58 17.95 3.40
C THR A 57 12.70 16.64 2.63
N VAL A 58 12.09 15.55 3.12
CA VAL A 58 12.08 14.26 2.41
C VAL A 58 11.45 14.41 1.02
N SER A 59 10.32 15.10 0.90
CA SER A 59 9.69 15.33 -0.41
C SER A 59 10.62 16.04 -1.41
N ASN A 60 11.42 17.01 -0.94
CA ASN A 60 12.40 17.74 -1.75
C ASN A 60 13.64 16.89 -2.13
N LEU A 61 13.83 15.73 -1.51
CA LEU A 61 14.91 14.80 -1.86
C LEU A 61 14.57 13.90 -3.05
N TYR A 62 13.35 13.97 -3.59
CA TYR A 62 12.98 13.23 -4.80
C TYR A 62 13.93 13.54 -5.96
N ASP A 63 14.62 12.51 -6.46
CA ASP A 63 15.64 12.58 -7.53
C ASP A 63 16.76 13.61 -7.27
N SER A 64 16.96 14.00 -6.02
CA SER A 64 18.00 14.95 -5.60
C SER A 64 19.31 14.23 -5.34
N GLU A 65 20.43 14.84 -5.75
CA GLU A 65 21.77 14.37 -5.41
C GLU A 65 22.13 14.64 -3.94
N THR A 66 21.40 15.56 -3.29
CA THR A 66 21.67 15.97 -1.91
C THR A 66 21.42 14.82 -0.95
N TYR A 67 22.46 14.35 -0.24
CA TYR A 67 22.42 13.18 0.66
C TYR A 67 22.12 11.84 -0.02
N SER A 68 22.11 11.77 -1.35
CA SER A 68 21.88 10.52 -2.05
C SER A 68 23.04 9.55 -1.80
N ASP A 69 22.70 8.36 -1.34
CA ASP A 69 23.63 7.29 -0.95
C ASP A 69 23.36 5.98 -1.73
N ILE A 70 22.40 6.01 -2.66
CA ILE A 70 22.06 4.91 -3.56
C ILE A 70 21.38 5.45 -4.82
N LYS A 71 21.53 4.77 -5.96
CA LYS A 71 20.81 5.09 -7.20
C LYS A 71 19.82 3.99 -7.56
N ILE A 72 18.68 4.35 -8.13
CA ILE A 72 17.75 3.39 -8.74
C ILE A 72 17.96 3.45 -10.24
N LYS A 73 18.35 2.32 -10.84
CA LYS A 73 18.60 2.20 -12.27
C LYS A 73 17.32 1.70 -12.93
N LEU A 74 16.74 2.53 -13.80
CA LEU A 74 15.65 2.17 -14.69
C LEU A 74 16.21 1.78 -16.06
N MET A 75 15.34 1.34 -16.98
CA MET A 75 15.74 0.98 -18.34
C MET A 75 16.37 2.17 -19.10
N ASP A 76 15.83 3.37 -18.90
CA ASP A 76 16.15 4.57 -19.66
C ASP A 76 16.97 5.62 -18.89
N ARG A 77 16.89 5.63 -17.55
CA ARG A 77 17.62 6.60 -16.71
C ARG A 77 18.00 6.04 -15.34
N LYS A 78 18.83 6.80 -14.61
CA LYS A 78 19.13 6.55 -13.20
C LYS A 78 18.56 7.68 -12.35
N ILE A 79 17.96 7.32 -11.23
CA ILE A 79 17.34 8.24 -10.28
C ILE A 79 18.17 8.25 -9.00
N ASN A 80 18.46 9.44 -8.47
CA ASN A 80 19.12 9.56 -7.16
C ASN A 80 18.12 9.19 -6.05
N ALA A 81 18.54 8.33 -5.13
CA ALA A 81 17.70 7.84 -4.06
C ALA A 81 18.43 7.82 -2.70
N HIS A 82 17.68 7.49 -1.65
CA HIS A 82 18.10 7.60 -0.26
C HIS A 82 17.74 6.32 0.49
N LYS A 83 18.74 5.63 1.04
CA LYS A 83 18.54 4.38 1.81
C LYS A 83 17.60 4.60 2.99
N LEU A 84 17.73 5.74 3.67
CA LEU A 84 16.85 6.14 4.77
C LEU A 84 15.37 6.16 4.35
N VAL A 85 15.06 6.68 3.16
CA VAL A 85 13.67 6.79 2.67
C VAL A 85 13.14 5.41 2.28
N LEU A 86 13.99 4.58 1.65
CA LEU A 86 13.63 3.19 1.31
C LEU A 86 13.33 2.38 2.59
N ASP A 87 14.26 2.35 3.55
CA ASP A 87 14.12 1.61 4.81
C ASP A 87 12.89 2.08 5.61
N ALA A 88 12.63 3.39 5.67
CA ALA A 88 11.45 3.93 6.34
C ALA A 88 10.11 3.55 5.68
N ARG A 89 10.12 3.16 4.40
CA ARG A 89 8.90 2.86 3.62
C ARG A 89 8.64 1.38 3.42
N SER A 90 9.67 0.53 3.53
CA SER A 90 9.53 -0.92 3.39
C SER A 90 10.54 -1.67 4.24
N ASN A 91 10.04 -2.67 4.98
CA ASN A 91 10.87 -3.61 5.71
C ASN A 91 11.78 -4.47 4.79
N LEU A 92 11.54 -4.47 3.47
CA LEU A 92 12.45 -5.12 2.52
C LEU A 92 13.76 -4.37 2.33
N TRP A 93 13.77 -3.05 2.46
CA TRP A 93 14.96 -2.25 2.19
C TRP A 93 15.73 -1.94 3.47
N ASN A 94 15.89 -2.95 4.33
CA ASN A 94 16.64 -2.83 5.56
C ASN A 94 18.16 -2.88 5.35
N GLU A 95 18.91 -2.63 6.42
CA GLU A 95 20.38 -2.60 6.43
C GLU A 95 21.00 -3.87 5.81
N ALA A 96 20.46 -5.06 6.08
CA ALA A 96 21.01 -6.31 5.54
C ALA A 96 20.95 -6.38 4.01
N ILE A 97 19.98 -5.68 3.39
CA ILE A 97 19.77 -5.66 1.94
C ILE A 97 20.46 -4.47 1.28
N LEU A 98 20.54 -3.31 1.95
CA LEU A 98 21.08 -2.08 1.39
C LEU A 98 22.56 -1.81 1.73
N SER A 99 23.11 -2.49 2.75
CA SER A 99 24.51 -2.29 3.15
C SER A 99 25.46 -2.64 2.00
N GLY A 100 26.43 -1.77 1.75
CA GLY A 100 27.39 -1.89 0.64
C GLY A 100 26.83 -1.68 -0.78
N LYS A 101 25.51 -1.58 -0.96
CA LYS A 101 24.92 -1.30 -2.27
C LYS A 101 25.00 0.19 -2.61
N THR A 102 25.38 0.48 -3.85
CA THR A 102 25.37 1.83 -4.44
C THR A 102 24.27 1.99 -5.49
N GLU A 103 23.65 0.89 -5.91
CA GLU A 103 22.61 0.87 -6.94
C GLU A 103 21.57 -0.24 -6.67
N LEU A 104 20.29 0.04 -6.97
CA LEU A 104 19.20 -0.93 -7.11
C LEU A 104 18.84 -1.03 -8.59
N ASP A 105 18.82 -2.25 -9.13
CA ASP A 105 18.50 -2.48 -10.54
C ASP A 105 17.01 -2.77 -10.73
N TRP A 106 16.29 -1.81 -11.32
CA TRP A 106 14.85 -1.85 -11.61
C TRP A 106 14.61 -1.80 -13.13
N THR A 107 15.58 -2.21 -13.96
CA THR A 107 15.45 -2.16 -15.44
C THR A 107 14.28 -2.98 -15.99
N GLU A 108 13.85 -4.01 -15.26
CA GLU A 108 12.72 -4.86 -15.63
C GLU A 108 11.35 -4.26 -15.28
N ILE A 109 11.31 -3.10 -14.59
CA ILE A 109 10.07 -2.42 -14.22
C ILE A 109 9.79 -1.34 -15.27
N GLU A 110 8.56 -1.31 -15.79
CA GLU A 110 8.12 -0.24 -16.69
C GLU A 110 8.36 1.13 -16.03
N SER A 111 9.02 2.07 -16.75
CA SER A 111 9.48 3.33 -16.16
C SER A 111 8.36 4.15 -15.52
N ASN A 112 7.15 4.13 -16.08
CA ASN A 112 5.97 4.80 -15.51
C ASN A 112 5.55 4.22 -14.13
N VAL A 113 5.62 2.89 -13.96
CA VAL A 113 5.32 2.22 -12.69
C VAL A 113 6.42 2.51 -11.67
N ALA A 114 7.68 2.40 -12.08
CA ALA A 114 8.83 2.68 -11.23
C ALA A 114 8.81 4.13 -10.73
N GLU A 115 8.57 5.10 -11.61
CA GLU A 115 8.47 6.51 -11.25
C GLU A 115 7.29 6.80 -10.33
N ALA A 116 6.14 6.15 -10.53
CA ALA A 116 5.00 6.28 -9.61
C ALA A 116 5.34 5.78 -8.20
N ILE A 117 6.05 4.65 -8.08
CA ILE A 117 6.52 4.11 -6.79
C ILE A 117 7.51 5.09 -6.16
N ILE A 118 8.52 5.54 -6.91
CA ILE A 118 9.56 6.43 -6.38
C ILE A 118 8.93 7.75 -5.92
N LEU A 119 8.07 8.36 -6.73
CA LEU A 119 7.36 9.57 -6.33
C LEU A 119 6.57 9.36 -5.04
N TRP A 120 5.88 8.23 -4.91
CA TRP A 120 5.13 7.90 -3.69
C TRP A 120 6.03 7.73 -2.47
N LEU A 121 7.20 7.10 -2.60
CA LEU A 121 8.16 6.94 -1.51
C LEU A 121 8.57 8.28 -0.88
N TYR A 122 8.73 9.32 -1.70
CA TYR A 122 9.13 10.65 -1.21
C TYR A 122 7.96 11.52 -0.78
N THR A 123 6.82 11.44 -1.48
CA THR A 123 5.74 12.45 -1.35
C THR A 123 4.45 11.90 -0.74
N ASN A 124 4.33 10.58 -0.60
CA ASN A 124 3.09 9.88 -0.25
C ASN A 124 1.93 10.15 -1.23
N LYS A 125 2.21 10.65 -2.43
CA LYS A 125 1.21 10.91 -3.48
C LYS A 125 1.34 9.88 -4.59
N VAL A 126 0.20 9.48 -5.14
CA VAL A 126 0.11 8.60 -6.31
C VAL A 126 -0.76 9.27 -7.35
N ASP A 127 -0.36 9.16 -8.62
CA ASP A 127 -1.13 9.63 -9.76
C ASP A 127 -1.74 8.42 -10.49
N PHE A 128 -3.01 8.12 -10.18
CA PHE A 128 -3.75 7.00 -10.77
C PHE A 128 -4.29 7.38 -12.16
N ARG A 129 -3.41 7.35 -13.17
CA ARG A 129 -3.73 7.79 -14.54
C ARG A 129 -4.62 6.82 -15.32
N SER A 130 -4.48 5.52 -15.09
CA SER A 130 -5.24 4.49 -15.80
C SER A 130 -5.34 3.22 -14.96
N GLU A 131 -6.37 2.41 -15.24
CA GLU A 131 -6.54 1.09 -14.60
C GLU A 131 -5.35 0.17 -14.84
N ASP A 132 -4.77 0.14 -16.06
CA ASP A 132 -3.65 -0.74 -16.40
C ASP A 132 -2.40 -0.38 -15.59
N LEU A 133 -2.10 0.93 -15.48
CA LEU A 133 -1.01 1.41 -14.66
C LEU A 133 -1.24 1.05 -13.19
N THR A 134 -2.45 1.25 -12.67
CA THR A 134 -2.76 0.94 -11.26
C THR A 134 -2.65 -0.56 -10.96
N LEU A 135 -3.08 -1.43 -11.89
CA LEU A 135 -2.92 -2.87 -11.74
C LEU A 135 -1.46 -3.33 -11.75
N LYS A 136 -0.60 -2.69 -12.56
CA LYS A 136 0.86 -2.94 -12.52
C LYS A 136 1.50 -2.38 -11.24
N LEU A 137 1.05 -1.21 -10.81
CA LEU A 137 1.51 -0.55 -9.60
C LEU A 137 1.21 -1.37 -8.35
N ILE A 138 -0.02 -1.85 -8.18
CA ILE A 138 -0.40 -2.63 -6.99
C ILE A 138 0.39 -3.94 -6.88
N ARG A 139 0.69 -4.59 -8.01
CA ARG A 139 1.56 -5.79 -8.05
C ARG A 139 2.96 -5.51 -7.56
N LYS A 140 3.57 -4.42 -8.05
CA LYS A 140 4.92 -4.01 -7.63
C LYS A 140 4.95 -3.49 -6.20
N ALA A 141 3.90 -2.80 -5.76
CA ALA A 141 3.74 -2.38 -4.37
C ALA A 141 3.69 -3.58 -3.42
N PHE A 142 2.95 -4.64 -3.78
CA PHE A 142 2.92 -5.89 -3.03
C PHE A 142 4.28 -6.58 -3.01
N GLU A 143 4.94 -6.73 -4.16
CA GLU A 143 6.30 -7.29 -4.25
C GLU A 143 7.29 -6.53 -3.37
N PHE A 144 7.15 -5.20 -3.30
CA PHE A 144 7.98 -4.32 -2.47
C PHE A 144 7.49 -4.17 -1.02
N LYS A 145 6.43 -4.88 -0.60
CA LYS A 145 5.83 -4.79 0.74
C LYS A 145 5.49 -3.34 1.15
N LEU A 146 4.85 -2.62 0.24
CA LEU A 146 4.39 -1.25 0.43
C LEU A 146 2.89 -1.23 0.75
N ASP A 147 2.51 -1.71 1.94
CA ASP A 147 1.12 -2.00 2.30
C ASP A 147 0.18 -0.79 2.12
N ASN A 148 0.60 0.40 2.54
CA ASN A 148 -0.18 1.64 2.37
C ASN A 148 -0.42 2.00 0.89
N LEU A 149 0.55 1.68 0.01
CA LEU A 149 0.41 1.88 -1.43
C LEU A 149 -0.53 0.85 -2.04
N VAL A 150 -0.47 -0.40 -1.57
CA VAL A 150 -1.43 -1.46 -1.95
C VAL A 150 -2.85 -1.03 -1.60
N GLU A 151 -3.08 -0.60 -0.36
CA GLU A 151 -4.40 -0.13 0.11
C GLU A 151 -4.90 1.06 -0.73
N SER A 152 -4.03 2.04 -1.02
CA SER A 152 -4.40 3.18 -1.87
C SER A 152 -4.80 2.74 -3.29
N CYS A 153 -4.10 1.74 -3.85
CA CYS A 153 -4.46 1.18 -5.16
C CYS A 153 -5.79 0.41 -5.11
N GLU A 154 -6.04 -0.37 -4.05
CA GLU A 154 -7.31 -1.08 -3.85
C GLU A 154 -8.48 -0.09 -3.83
N GLN A 155 -8.38 0.96 -3.00
CA GLN A 155 -9.41 1.97 -2.87
C GLN A 155 -9.73 2.64 -4.22
N TYR A 156 -8.70 2.98 -5.00
CA TYR A 156 -8.90 3.54 -6.34
C TYR A 156 -9.58 2.53 -7.28
N LEU A 157 -9.11 1.28 -7.33
CA LEU A 157 -9.66 0.24 -8.20
C LEU A 157 -11.11 -0.09 -7.86
N ILE A 158 -11.47 -0.14 -6.57
CA ILE A 158 -12.86 -0.30 -6.10
C ILE A 158 -13.73 0.86 -6.60
N CYS A 159 -13.23 2.10 -6.59
CA CYS A 159 -14.01 3.25 -7.05
C CYS A 159 -14.32 3.22 -8.56
N ILE A 160 -13.48 2.58 -9.37
CA ILE A 160 -13.60 2.61 -10.84
C ILE A 160 -14.06 1.29 -11.47
N VAL A 161 -14.20 0.23 -10.67
CA VAL A 161 -14.53 -1.10 -11.19
C VAL A 161 -15.91 -1.11 -11.85
N THR A 162 -16.01 -1.86 -12.94
CA THR A 162 -17.24 -2.07 -13.71
C THR A 162 -17.48 -3.56 -13.91
N ILE A 163 -18.65 -3.94 -14.41
CA ILE A 163 -18.95 -5.34 -14.77
C ILE A 163 -17.93 -5.89 -15.78
N ARG A 164 -17.38 -5.05 -16.66
CA ARG A 164 -16.39 -5.47 -17.68
C ARG A 164 -14.98 -5.61 -17.15
N THR A 165 -14.67 -4.98 -16.01
CA THR A 165 -13.31 -4.97 -15.43
C THR A 165 -13.20 -5.78 -14.15
N CYS A 166 -14.33 -6.15 -13.52
CA CYS A 166 -14.35 -6.82 -12.21
C CYS A 166 -13.65 -8.18 -12.20
N VAL A 167 -13.74 -8.97 -13.27
CA VAL A 167 -13.06 -10.28 -13.36
C VAL A 167 -11.55 -10.11 -13.47
N LYS A 168 -11.08 -9.12 -14.24
CA LYS A 168 -9.66 -8.76 -14.34
C LYS A 168 -9.13 -8.29 -12.97
N PHE A 169 -9.86 -7.40 -12.30
CA PHE A 169 -9.47 -6.87 -10.99
C PHE A 169 -9.45 -7.96 -9.93
N TYR A 170 -10.47 -8.82 -9.89
CA TYR A 170 -10.52 -9.99 -9.01
C TYR A 170 -9.31 -10.89 -9.20
N SER A 171 -8.94 -11.16 -10.46
CA SER A 171 -7.79 -12.03 -10.77
C SER A 171 -6.47 -11.45 -10.23
N VAL A 172 -6.28 -10.13 -10.37
CA VAL A 172 -5.10 -9.46 -9.80
C VAL A 172 -5.16 -9.47 -8.28
N ALA A 173 -6.31 -9.16 -7.69
CA ALA A 173 -6.48 -9.11 -6.25
C ALA A 173 -6.19 -10.45 -5.58
N GLU A 174 -6.62 -11.55 -6.21
CA GLU A 174 -6.35 -12.88 -5.69
C GLU A 174 -4.88 -13.30 -5.81
N GLU A 175 -4.17 -12.82 -6.82
CA GLU A 175 -2.74 -13.11 -6.97
C GLU A 175 -1.88 -12.48 -5.88
N ILE A 176 -2.26 -11.28 -5.43
CA ILE A 176 -1.50 -10.48 -4.46
C ILE A 176 -2.14 -10.45 -3.07
N ASP A 177 -3.16 -11.28 -2.84
CA ASP A 177 -3.94 -11.33 -1.58
C ASP A 177 -4.49 -9.96 -1.13
N ALA A 178 -4.94 -9.14 -2.08
CA ALA A 178 -5.59 -7.86 -1.84
C ALA A 178 -7.07 -8.08 -1.45
N GLU A 179 -7.30 -8.29 -0.15
CA GLU A 179 -8.58 -8.76 0.40
C GLU A 179 -9.76 -7.84 0.06
N ASN A 180 -9.62 -6.53 0.23
CA ASN A 180 -10.73 -5.59 0.04
C ASN A 180 -11.20 -5.57 -1.42
N LEU A 181 -10.24 -5.48 -2.36
CA LEU A 181 -10.55 -5.50 -3.79
C LEU A 181 -11.11 -6.85 -4.23
N ARG A 182 -10.56 -7.95 -3.70
CA ARG A 182 -11.01 -9.32 -3.99
C ARG A 182 -12.45 -9.53 -3.55
N GLU A 183 -12.81 -9.16 -2.33
CA GLU A 183 -14.16 -9.29 -1.79
C GLU A 183 -15.17 -8.45 -2.58
N TYR A 184 -14.85 -7.18 -2.85
CA TYR A 184 -15.71 -6.30 -3.62
C TYR A 184 -15.98 -6.87 -5.03
N CYS A 185 -14.92 -7.27 -5.73
CA CYS A 185 -15.07 -7.83 -7.08
C CYS A 185 -15.81 -9.17 -7.05
N SER A 186 -15.59 -10.02 -6.04
CA SER A 186 -16.32 -11.28 -5.84
C SER A 186 -17.83 -11.04 -5.68
N GLY A 187 -18.22 -10.02 -4.89
CA GLY A 187 -19.61 -9.62 -4.74
C GLY A 187 -20.25 -9.16 -6.05
N LEU A 188 -19.52 -8.34 -6.83
CA LEU A 188 -19.98 -7.83 -8.12
C LEU A 188 -20.12 -8.96 -9.15
N ILE A 189 -19.13 -9.86 -9.25
CA ILE A 189 -19.17 -11.05 -10.11
C ILE A 189 -20.35 -11.95 -9.74
N SER A 190 -20.63 -12.14 -8.44
CA SER A 190 -21.73 -12.98 -7.97
C SER A 190 -23.10 -12.39 -8.33
N THR A 191 -23.22 -11.07 -8.23
CA THR A 191 -24.48 -10.35 -8.50
C THR A 191 -24.79 -10.32 -10.00
N HIS A 192 -23.76 -10.17 -10.84
CA HIS A 192 -23.87 -10.04 -12.28
C HIS A 192 -23.39 -11.27 -13.05
N TRP A 193 -23.46 -12.46 -12.43
CA TRP A 193 -22.89 -13.69 -12.99
C TRP A 193 -23.38 -14.00 -14.41
N ASP A 194 -24.67 -13.78 -14.67
CA ASP A 194 -25.29 -14.06 -15.96
C ASP A 194 -25.00 -12.99 -17.03
N ASP A 195 -24.48 -11.82 -16.64
CA ASP A 195 -24.09 -10.72 -17.55
C ASP A 195 -22.64 -10.88 -18.07
N LEU A 196 -21.88 -11.81 -17.49
CA LEU A 196 -20.49 -12.09 -17.84
C LEU A 196 -20.40 -13.04 -19.04
N ASN A 197 -19.42 -12.79 -19.89
CA ASN A 197 -19.17 -13.58 -21.09
C ASN A 197 -17.70 -14.06 -21.14
N ALA A 198 -17.37 -14.87 -22.15
CA ALA A 198 -16.04 -15.46 -22.28
C ALA A 198 -14.88 -14.45 -22.26
N SER A 199 -15.05 -13.25 -22.84
CA SER A 199 -13.98 -12.23 -22.86
C SER A 199 -13.64 -11.71 -21.47
N ASP A 200 -14.62 -11.66 -20.57
CA ASP A 200 -14.41 -11.14 -19.21
C ASP A 200 -13.44 -12.06 -18.43
N PHE A 201 -13.40 -13.36 -18.76
CA PHE A 201 -12.54 -14.36 -18.12
C PHE A 201 -11.21 -14.62 -18.85
N GLU A 202 -10.92 -13.93 -19.95
CA GLU A 202 -9.76 -14.21 -20.82
C GLU A 202 -8.42 -14.14 -20.05
N HIS A 203 -8.28 -13.16 -19.16
CA HIS A 203 -7.06 -12.91 -18.39
C HIS A 203 -6.95 -13.77 -17.12
N MET A 204 -7.99 -14.53 -16.78
CA MET A 204 -8.00 -15.33 -15.56
C MET A 204 -7.27 -16.66 -15.77
N SER A 205 -6.41 -17.03 -14.83
CA SER A 205 -5.69 -18.31 -14.87
C SER A 205 -6.67 -19.49 -14.81
N GLY A 206 -6.35 -20.58 -15.51
CA GLY A 206 -7.17 -21.80 -15.53
C GLY A 206 -7.51 -22.33 -14.12
N PRO A 207 -6.55 -22.46 -13.19
CA PRO A 207 -6.82 -22.90 -11.83
C PRO A 207 -7.78 -21.98 -11.07
N LEU A 208 -7.63 -20.66 -11.19
CA LEU A 208 -8.50 -19.71 -10.50
C LEU A 208 -9.92 -19.75 -11.08
N LEU A 209 -10.06 -19.78 -12.41
CA LEU A 209 -11.35 -19.91 -13.05
C LEU A 209 -12.02 -21.23 -12.69
N TYR A 210 -11.26 -22.32 -12.63
CA TYR A 210 -11.76 -23.61 -12.19
C TYR A 210 -12.35 -23.56 -10.78
N GLN A 211 -11.61 -22.99 -9.83
CA GLN A 211 -12.07 -22.81 -8.45
C GLN A 211 -13.33 -21.93 -8.38
N MET A 212 -13.37 -20.83 -9.15
CA MET A 212 -14.53 -19.96 -9.23
C MET A 212 -15.76 -20.70 -9.75
N LEU A 213 -15.64 -21.47 -10.84
CA LEU A 213 -16.75 -22.24 -11.42
C LEU A 213 -17.28 -23.30 -10.44
N LYS A 214 -16.41 -24.01 -9.71
CA LYS A 214 -16.83 -24.96 -8.66
C LYS A 214 -17.68 -24.31 -7.59
N ASN A 215 -17.32 -23.09 -7.19
CA ASN A 215 -18.00 -22.38 -6.12
C ASN A 215 -19.30 -21.71 -6.57
N LYS A 216 -19.42 -21.37 -7.87
CA LYS A 216 -20.53 -20.56 -8.39
C LYS A 216 -21.52 -21.32 -9.25
N THR A 217 -21.17 -22.48 -9.80
CA THR A 217 -22.05 -23.23 -10.70
C THR A 217 -22.24 -24.67 -10.26
N GLN A 218 -23.43 -25.21 -10.50
CA GLN A 218 -23.73 -26.64 -10.23
C GLN A 218 -22.97 -27.56 -11.20
N PHE A 219 -22.61 -27.05 -12.38
CA PHE A 219 -22.01 -27.85 -13.45
C PHE A 219 -20.74 -27.18 -14.01
N PRO A 220 -19.62 -27.22 -13.27
CA PRO A 220 -18.39 -26.52 -13.65
C PRO A 220 -17.85 -26.89 -15.04
N LEU A 221 -17.94 -28.17 -15.42
CA LEU A 221 -17.53 -28.65 -16.74
C LEU A 221 -18.35 -28.00 -17.87
N HIS A 222 -19.68 -27.92 -17.72
CA HIS A 222 -20.56 -27.31 -18.72
C HIS A 222 -20.28 -25.81 -18.86
N SER A 223 -20.04 -25.14 -17.72
CA SER A 223 -19.65 -23.73 -17.71
C SER A 223 -18.31 -23.51 -18.41
N ALA A 224 -17.31 -24.35 -18.16
CA ALA A 224 -15.99 -24.28 -18.80
C ALA A 224 -16.07 -24.45 -20.32
N VAL A 225 -16.88 -25.41 -20.80
CA VAL A 225 -17.14 -25.60 -22.24
C VAL A 225 -17.84 -24.38 -22.85
N ARG A 226 -18.85 -23.82 -22.17
CA ARG A 226 -19.55 -22.61 -22.64
C ARG A 226 -18.63 -21.40 -22.74
N LEU A 227 -17.67 -21.28 -21.82
CA LEU A 227 -16.65 -20.23 -21.84
C LEU A 227 -15.50 -20.50 -22.83
N GLN A 228 -15.51 -21.65 -23.51
CA GLN A 228 -14.46 -22.06 -24.46
C GLN A 228 -13.06 -22.10 -23.83
N ARG A 229 -12.97 -22.47 -22.54
CA ARG A 229 -11.73 -22.54 -21.77
C ARG A 229 -11.23 -23.99 -21.68
N GLU A 230 -10.50 -24.43 -22.70
CA GLU A 230 -9.98 -25.80 -22.81
C GLU A 230 -9.09 -26.21 -21.62
N ASP A 231 -8.28 -25.27 -21.12
CA ASP A 231 -7.44 -25.46 -19.94
C ASP A 231 -8.25 -25.79 -18.68
N VAL A 232 -9.40 -25.13 -18.50
CA VAL A 232 -10.32 -25.39 -17.39
C VAL A 232 -11.11 -26.67 -17.58
N VAL A 233 -11.51 -27.00 -18.82
CA VAL A 233 -12.13 -28.29 -19.16
C VAL A 233 -11.20 -29.43 -18.78
N PHE A 234 -9.91 -29.33 -19.13
CA PHE A 234 -8.91 -30.32 -18.75
C PHE A 234 -8.81 -30.48 -17.22
N LEU A 235 -8.76 -29.37 -16.46
CA LEU A 235 -8.77 -29.42 -14.99
C LEU A 235 -10.01 -30.12 -14.43
N CYS A 236 -11.18 -29.87 -15.01
CA CYS A 236 -12.43 -30.54 -14.61
C CYS A 236 -12.36 -32.06 -14.83
N LEU A 237 -11.77 -32.50 -15.95
CA LEU A 237 -11.66 -33.92 -16.31
C LEU A 237 -10.62 -34.63 -15.44
N VAL A 238 -9.47 -34.02 -15.19
CA VAL A 238 -8.41 -34.61 -14.35
C VAL A 238 -8.92 -34.86 -12.94
N GLU A 239 -9.62 -33.90 -12.32
CA GLU A 239 -10.14 -34.09 -10.95
C GLU A 239 -11.17 -35.23 -10.87
N ASN A 240 -11.96 -35.45 -11.93
CA ASN A 240 -13.01 -36.47 -11.95
C ASN A 240 -12.58 -37.79 -12.62
N SER A 241 -11.33 -37.92 -13.08
CA SER A 241 -10.81 -39.11 -13.77
C SER A 241 -10.89 -40.38 -12.90
N SER A 242 -10.68 -40.24 -11.59
CA SER A 242 -10.86 -41.32 -10.61
C SER A 242 -12.31 -41.80 -10.53
N LYS A 243 -13.29 -40.90 -10.62
CA LYS A 243 -14.73 -41.26 -10.60
C LYS A 243 -15.18 -41.97 -11.88
N VAL A 244 -14.47 -41.78 -12.99
CA VAL A 244 -14.74 -42.49 -14.26
C VAL A 244 -14.19 -43.92 -14.22
N SER A 245 -13.17 -44.17 -13.39
CA SER A 245 -12.57 -45.50 -13.21
C SER A 245 -13.51 -46.47 -12.51
N ASP A 246 -14.42 -45.95 -11.66
CA ASP A 246 -15.40 -46.73 -10.91
C ASP A 246 -16.59 -47.23 -11.76
N PHE A 247 -16.69 -46.82 -13.03
CA PHE A 247 -17.73 -47.24 -13.96
C PHE A 247 -17.25 -48.30 -14.97
N TYR A 248 -16.02 -48.79 -14.85
CA TYR A 248 -15.44 -49.86 -15.67
C TYR A 248 -15.01 -51.07 -14.83
#